data_AF-A0A351APM1-F1
#
_entry.id   AF-A0A351APM1-F1
#
_cell.length_a   1.000
_cell.length_b   1.000
_cell.length_c   1.000
_cell.angle_alpha   90.00
_cell.angle_beta   90.00
_cell.angle_gamma   90.00
#
_symmetry.space_group_name_H-M   'P 1'
#
loop_
_entity.id
_entity.type
_entity.pdbx_description
1 polymer ?
#
loop_
_entity_poly.entity_id
_entity_poly.type
_entity_poly.pdbx_seq_one_letter_code
_entity_poly.pdbx_strand_id
1 'polypeptide(L)'
;MKWFFKMMLPALVLASCSKEGGSPVEVDPVSTKENVEVVAHDMIELGRRLENPYSVANVGKALAALYPTRGAVDLTATDYYVRFLPKDTLELNRLSDLGLEMFDHPIDCEIVRDGDYYHDPSVPDDEITWQYAVVPQDFDFPEGILHEVLDECFIPDDGVATRGLEGLDMDAVERK
;
A
#
# COMPACT_ATOMS: atom_id res chain seq x y z
N MET A 1 42.43 46.05 40.10
CA MET A 1 43.32 46.58 39.04
C MET A 1 43.56 45.50 38.01
N LYS A 2 43.36 45.86 36.73
CA LYS A 2 43.90 45.21 35.51
C LYS A 2 43.28 43.88 35.05
N TRP A 3 42.16 44.07 34.35
CA TRP A 3 41.77 43.47 33.08
C TRP A 3 42.95 42.94 32.24
N PHE A 4 42.93 41.66 31.84
CA PHE A 4 43.51 41.23 30.57
C PHE A 4 42.69 40.11 29.93
N PHE A 5 42.18 40.48 28.77
CA PHE A 5 41.45 39.74 27.76
C PHE A 5 42.27 38.56 27.21
N LYS A 6 41.71 37.34 27.27
CA LYS A 6 42.08 36.24 26.35
C LYS A 6 40.81 35.50 25.93
N MET A 7 40.29 35.92 24.79
CA MET A 7 39.38 35.14 23.96
C MET A 7 40.16 33.92 23.47
N MET A 8 39.83 32.72 23.95
CA MET A 8 40.34 31.46 23.41
C MET A 8 39.13 30.63 22.97
N LEU A 9 39.02 30.50 21.66
CA LEU A 9 38.00 29.76 20.92
C LEU A 9 38.04 28.27 21.33
N PRO A 10 36.95 27.64 21.79
CA PRO A 10 36.92 26.21 21.97
C PRO A 10 36.64 25.52 20.62
N ALA A 11 37.66 24.85 20.07
CA ALA A 11 37.47 23.87 19.01
C ALA A 11 36.78 22.64 19.61
N LEU A 12 35.55 22.38 19.16
CA LEU A 12 34.76 21.21 19.54
C LEU A 12 35.38 19.98 18.86
N VAL A 13 36.12 19.17 19.62
CA VAL A 13 36.67 17.89 19.15
C VAL A 13 35.59 16.81 19.35
N LEU A 14 34.92 16.40 18.28
CA LEU A 14 34.06 15.22 18.29
C LEU A 14 34.96 13.97 18.22
N ALA A 15 35.18 13.33 19.36
CA ALA A 15 35.80 12.02 19.44
C ALA A 15 34.75 10.95 19.11
N SER A 16 34.86 10.33 17.93
CA SER A 16 34.15 9.08 17.63
C SER A 16 35.03 7.91 18.07
N CYS A 17 34.54 7.12 19.03
CA CYS A 17 35.24 5.94 19.53
C CYS A 17 35.18 4.80 18.51
N SER A 18 36.33 4.48 17.90
CA SER A 18 36.58 3.16 17.30
C SER A 18 36.71 2.10 18.40
N LYS A 19 35.97 1.00 18.28
CA LYS A 19 36.31 -0.25 18.98
C LYS A 19 36.37 -1.38 17.96
N GLU A 20 37.60 -1.70 17.60
CA GLU A 20 38.00 -2.84 16.77
C GLU A 20 37.88 -4.15 17.55
N GLY A 21 37.51 -5.23 16.86
CA GLY A 21 37.62 -6.62 17.32
C GLY A 21 37.52 -7.59 16.13
N GLY A 22 38.65 -8.20 15.74
CA GLY A 22 38.91 -8.96 14.49
C GLY A 22 38.15 -10.30 14.33
N SER A 23 38.35 -11.13 13.28
CA SER A 23 39.49 -11.37 12.36
C SER A 23 38.98 -12.13 11.09
N PRO A 24 39.81 -12.64 10.15
CA PRO A 24 39.91 -12.18 8.77
C PRO A 24 39.27 -13.12 7.72
N VAL A 25 38.77 -12.57 6.62
CA VAL A 25 38.71 -13.30 5.35
C VAL A 25 39.46 -12.47 4.31
N GLU A 26 40.62 -12.98 3.93
CA GLU A 26 41.46 -12.43 2.87
C GLU A 26 40.79 -12.72 1.51
N VAL A 27 40.42 -11.68 0.78
CA VAL A 27 40.41 -11.67 -0.69
C VAL A 27 40.51 -10.23 -1.18
N ASP A 28 41.57 -9.92 -1.93
CA ASP A 28 41.76 -8.70 -2.71
C ASP A 28 42.51 -9.07 -4.01
N PRO A 29 42.45 -8.31 -5.12
CA PRO A 29 41.52 -7.21 -5.43
C PRO A 29 41.01 -7.19 -6.90
N VAL A 30 39.84 -6.60 -7.15
CA VAL A 30 39.74 -5.63 -8.26
C VAL A 30 38.83 -4.47 -7.87
N SER A 31 39.41 -3.29 -7.99
CA SER A 31 38.92 -2.02 -7.52
C SER A 31 37.85 -1.45 -8.46
N THR A 32 36.63 -1.28 -7.97
CA THR A 32 35.79 -0.10 -8.24
C THR A 32 34.99 0.17 -6.98
N LYS A 33 35.31 1.27 -6.29
CA LYS A 33 34.67 1.69 -5.04
C LYS A 33 33.33 2.35 -5.35
N GLU A 34 32.27 1.56 -5.37
CA GLU A 34 30.93 2.02 -5.00
C GLU A 34 30.46 1.12 -3.86
N ASN A 35 30.14 1.74 -2.74
CA ASN A 35 29.55 1.06 -1.59
C ASN A 35 28.09 0.80 -1.97
N VAL A 36 27.81 -0.32 -2.62
CA VAL A 36 26.43 -0.76 -2.86
C VAL A 36 25.89 -1.19 -1.51
N GLU A 37 25.21 -0.29 -0.81
CA GLU A 37 24.33 -0.66 0.29
C GLU A 37 23.33 -1.67 -0.29
N VAL A 38 23.42 -2.93 0.14
CA VAL A 38 22.39 -3.92 -0.14
C VAL A 38 21.16 -3.45 0.63
N VAL A 39 20.22 -2.81 -0.07
CA VAL A 39 18.91 -2.46 0.47
C VAL A 39 18.25 -3.78 0.88
N ALA A 40 18.11 -4.01 2.18
CA ALA A 40 17.37 -5.16 2.69
C ALA A 40 15.91 -4.98 2.27
N HIS A 41 15.35 -6.01 1.62
CA HIS A 41 13.93 -6.02 1.27
C HIS A 41 13.16 -6.62 2.44
N ASP A 42 12.24 -5.85 3.00
CA ASP A 42 11.45 -6.28 4.15
C ASP A 42 10.06 -6.74 3.70
N MET A 43 9.53 -7.80 4.32
CA MET A 43 8.19 -8.29 4.03
C MET A 43 7.15 -7.52 4.85
N ILE A 44 6.05 -7.14 4.20
CA ILE A 44 4.86 -6.54 4.83
C ILE A 44 4.29 -7.52 5.86
N GLU A 45 4.01 -7.03 7.07
CA GLU A 45 3.25 -7.81 8.06
C GLU A 45 1.82 -7.30 8.09
N LEU A 46 0.90 -8.19 7.71
CA LEU A 46 -0.53 -7.90 7.72
C LEU A 46 -1.14 -8.23 9.08
N GLY A 47 -2.08 -7.39 9.50
CA GLY A 47 -2.88 -7.54 10.70
C GLY A 47 -4.22 -8.20 10.42
N ARG A 48 -5.25 -7.76 11.12
CA ARG A 48 -6.61 -8.26 10.91
C ARG A 48 -7.18 -7.75 9.59
N ARG A 49 -8.10 -8.53 9.03
CA ARG A 49 -8.97 -8.11 7.94
C ARG A 49 -9.92 -7.00 8.40
N LEU A 50 -10.05 -5.96 7.59
CA LEU A 50 -10.92 -4.81 7.79
C LEU A 50 -12.26 -5.03 7.08
N GLU A 51 -13.31 -4.35 7.56
CA GLU A 51 -14.59 -4.34 6.85
C GLU A 51 -14.46 -3.46 5.60
N ASN A 52 -14.68 -4.01 4.41
CA ASN A 52 -14.56 -3.26 3.16
C ASN A 52 -15.61 -2.13 3.10
N PRO A 53 -15.21 -0.84 3.13
CA PRO A 53 -16.16 0.27 3.18
C PRO A 53 -16.96 0.44 1.88
N TYR A 54 -16.44 -0.05 0.76
CA TYR A 54 -17.08 0.01 -0.55
C TYR A 54 -17.92 -1.23 -0.86
N SER A 55 -17.90 -2.27 -0.01
CA SER A 55 -18.78 -3.42 -0.24
C SER A 55 -20.24 -2.98 -0.30
N VAL A 56 -21.02 -3.55 -1.22
CA VAL A 56 -22.45 -3.25 -1.38
C VAL A 56 -23.20 -3.39 -0.04
N ALA A 57 -22.82 -4.39 0.75
CA ALA A 57 -23.36 -4.60 2.09
C ALA A 57 -23.11 -3.40 3.03
N ASN A 58 -21.88 -2.87 3.07
CA ASN A 58 -21.53 -1.77 3.97
C ASN A 58 -22.05 -0.42 3.47
N VAL A 59 -22.01 -0.18 2.17
CA VAL A 59 -22.66 0.99 1.57
C VAL A 59 -24.16 0.97 1.86
N GLY A 60 -24.81 -0.19 1.75
CA GLY A 60 -26.22 -0.38 2.11
C GLY A 60 -26.51 -0.08 3.58
N LYS A 61 -25.69 -0.59 4.51
CA LYS A 61 -25.80 -0.27 5.95
C LYS A 61 -25.64 1.24 6.19
N ALA A 62 -24.64 1.87 5.57
CA ALA A 62 -24.40 3.30 5.71
C ALA A 62 -25.57 4.13 5.18
N LEU A 63 -26.10 3.78 4.00
CA LEU A 63 -27.23 4.47 3.39
C LEU A 63 -28.51 4.36 4.24
N ALA A 64 -28.78 3.17 4.79
CA ALA A 64 -29.90 2.95 5.70
C ALA A 64 -29.75 3.76 7.01
N ALA A 65 -28.54 3.85 7.55
CA ALA A 65 -28.25 4.66 8.73
C ALA A 65 -28.43 6.16 8.48
N LEU A 66 -28.03 6.65 7.29
CA LEU A 66 -28.14 8.06 6.90
C LEU A 66 -29.58 8.46 6.53
N TYR A 67 -30.33 7.56 5.89
CA TYR A 67 -31.69 7.84 5.40
C TYR A 67 -32.69 6.79 5.90
N PRO A 68 -32.98 6.73 7.22
CA PRO A 68 -33.81 5.67 7.81
C PRO A 68 -35.27 5.71 7.35
N THR A 69 -35.73 6.82 6.77
CA THR A 69 -37.08 7.01 6.26
C THR A 69 -37.21 6.76 4.75
N ARG A 70 -36.09 6.61 4.03
CA ARG A 70 -36.13 6.15 2.64
C ARG A 70 -36.30 4.63 2.66
N GLY A 71 -37.13 4.13 1.73
CA GLY A 71 -37.24 2.69 1.52
C GLY A 71 -35.89 2.07 1.14
N ALA A 72 -35.79 0.75 1.21
CA ALA A 72 -34.61 0.01 0.78
C ALA A 72 -34.19 0.48 -0.62
N VAL A 73 -32.94 0.92 -0.74
CA VAL A 73 -32.35 1.29 -2.02
C VAL A 73 -31.68 0.04 -2.56
N ASP A 74 -32.05 -0.32 -3.80
CA ASP A 74 -31.40 -1.41 -4.52
C ASP A 74 -30.02 -0.92 -4.99
N LEU A 75 -28.98 -1.38 -4.31
CA LEU A 75 -27.59 -1.09 -4.66
C LEU A 75 -27.09 -2.21 -5.55
N THR A 76 -26.68 -1.86 -6.77
CA THR A 76 -26.05 -2.80 -7.70
C THR A 76 -24.54 -2.65 -7.59
N ALA A 77 -23.82 -3.78 -7.65
CA ALA A 77 -22.36 -3.74 -7.69
C ALA A 77 -21.90 -3.05 -8.97
N THR A 78 -20.89 -2.19 -8.85
CA THR A 78 -20.21 -1.57 -9.99
C THR A 78 -18.93 -2.32 -10.31
N ASP A 79 -18.27 -2.86 -9.28
CA ASP A 79 -16.94 -3.45 -9.33
C ASP A 79 -16.88 -4.70 -8.45
N TYR A 80 -15.87 -5.53 -8.72
CA TYR A 80 -15.50 -6.67 -7.92
C TYR A 80 -14.11 -6.48 -7.34
N TYR A 81 -13.98 -6.69 -6.02
CA TYR A 81 -12.68 -6.90 -5.41
C TYR A 81 -12.30 -8.37 -5.60
N VAL A 82 -11.22 -8.62 -6.33
CA VAL A 82 -10.83 -9.95 -6.79
C VAL A 82 -9.37 -10.23 -6.46
N ARG A 83 -9.02 -11.50 -6.39
CA ARG A 83 -7.63 -11.95 -6.36
C ARG A 83 -7.38 -13.04 -7.39
N PHE A 84 -6.18 -13.03 -7.97
CA PHE A 84 -5.72 -13.98 -8.98
C PHE A 84 -4.52 -14.76 -8.44
N LEU A 85 -4.44 -16.06 -8.74
CA LEU A 85 -3.28 -16.90 -8.44
C LEU A 85 -2.69 -17.42 -9.75
N PRO A 86 -1.77 -16.67 -10.38
CA PRO A 86 -1.09 -17.12 -11.59
C PRO A 86 -0.13 -18.26 -11.24
N LYS A 87 -0.13 -19.33 -12.02
CA LYS A 87 0.72 -20.51 -11.76
C LYS A 87 2.18 -20.32 -12.20
N ASP A 88 2.41 -19.42 -13.15
CA ASP A 88 3.70 -19.18 -13.76
C ASP A 88 3.83 -17.73 -14.26
N THR A 89 5.05 -17.34 -14.64
CA THR A 89 5.35 -15.99 -15.12
C THR A 89 4.60 -15.65 -16.42
N LEU A 90 4.20 -16.65 -17.22
CA LEU A 90 3.44 -16.40 -18.44
C LEU A 90 2.01 -15.95 -18.11
N GLU A 91 1.37 -16.57 -17.13
CA GLU A 91 0.07 -16.14 -16.61
C GLU A 91 0.14 -14.79 -15.92
N LEU A 92 1.18 -14.55 -15.10
CA LEU A 92 1.39 -13.25 -14.47
C LEU A 92 1.53 -12.12 -15.52
N ASN A 93 2.35 -12.33 -16.55
CA ASN A 93 2.51 -11.34 -17.62
C ASN A 93 1.21 -11.08 -18.37
N ARG A 94 0.39 -12.13 -18.61
CA ARG A 94 -0.93 -11.96 -19.23
C ARG A 94 -1.85 -11.10 -18.36
N LEU A 95 -1.83 -11.26 -17.03
CA LEU A 95 -2.58 -10.39 -16.13
C LEU A 95 -2.07 -8.95 -16.21
N SER A 96 -0.76 -8.74 -16.21
CA SER A 96 -0.16 -7.40 -16.36
C SER A 96 -0.53 -6.73 -17.68
N ASP A 97 -0.61 -7.50 -18.78
CA ASP A 97 -0.98 -7.00 -20.10
C ASP A 97 -2.43 -6.50 -20.17
N LEU A 98 -3.30 -6.89 -19.23
CA LEU A 98 -4.67 -6.37 -19.11
C LEU A 98 -4.71 -4.93 -18.59
N GLY A 99 -3.58 -4.41 -18.09
CA GLY A 99 -3.51 -3.04 -17.55
C GLY A 99 -4.22 -2.88 -16.21
N LEU A 100 -4.43 -3.97 -15.46
CA LEU A 100 -5.00 -3.93 -14.13
C LEU A 100 -4.02 -3.30 -13.14
N GLU A 101 -4.56 -2.48 -12.23
CA GLU A 101 -3.83 -2.07 -11.03
C GLU A 101 -3.84 -3.24 -10.04
N MET A 102 -2.70 -3.93 -9.94
CA MET A 102 -2.53 -5.11 -9.11
C MET A 102 -1.66 -4.82 -7.89
N PHE A 103 -2.02 -5.46 -6.78
CA PHE A 103 -1.30 -5.42 -5.52
C PHE A 103 -0.86 -6.84 -5.13
N ASP A 104 0.32 -6.96 -4.53
CA ASP A 104 0.86 -8.23 -4.04
C ASP A 104 0.33 -8.61 -2.65
N HIS A 105 -0.45 -7.72 -2.01
CA HIS A 105 -1.09 -7.91 -0.71
C HIS A 105 -2.58 -7.54 -0.77
N PRO A 106 -3.41 -8.12 0.12
CA PRO A 106 -4.80 -7.71 0.26
C PRO A 106 -4.93 -6.27 0.72
N ILE A 107 -5.75 -5.50 0.01
CA ILE A 107 -6.01 -4.08 0.28
C ILE A 107 -7.00 -3.86 1.44
N ASP A 108 -7.63 -4.92 1.93
CA ASP A 108 -8.60 -4.93 3.03
C ASP A 108 -8.01 -5.46 4.34
N CYS A 109 -6.72 -5.26 4.58
CA CYS A 109 -6.01 -5.65 5.79
C CYS A 109 -5.27 -4.47 6.43
N GLU A 110 -5.08 -4.51 7.75
CA GLU A 110 -4.19 -3.58 8.43
C GLU A 110 -2.73 -3.88 8.05
N ILE A 111 -1.92 -2.85 7.77
CA ILE A 111 -0.47 -2.98 7.66
C ILE A 111 0.11 -2.76 9.07
N VAL A 112 0.59 -3.84 9.69
CA VAL A 112 1.18 -3.81 11.04
C VAL A 112 2.65 -3.41 10.96
N ARG A 113 3.34 -3.84 9.92
CA ARG A 113 4.71 -3.42 9.60
C ARG A 113 4.82 -3.17 8.11
N ASP A 114 5.37 -2.00 7.75
CA ASP A 114 5.73 -1.67 6.38
C ASP A 114 6.81 -2.63 5.83
N GLY A 115 6.79 -2.81 4.52
CA GLY A 115 7.73 -3.63 3.77
C GLY A 115 7.59 -3.34 2.28
N ASP A 116 8.46 -3.94 1.48
CA ASP A 116 8.51 -3.75 0.03
C ASP A 116 7.65 -4.78 -0.73
N TYR A 117 7.31 -5.90 -0.10
CA TYR A 117 6.51 -6.95 -0.70
C TYR A 117 5.74 -7.78 0.32
N TYR A 118 4.72 -8.52 -0.15
CA TYR A 118 4.02 -9.53 0.64
C TYR A 118 4.03 -10.90 -0.05
N HIS A 119 4.06 -11.97 0.74
CA HIS A 119 3.86 -13.33 0.26
C HIS A 119 2.80 -14.02 1.12
N ASP A 120 1.77 -14.57 0.50
CA ASP A 120 0.69 -15.23 1.21
C ASP A 120 1.20 -16.55 1.84
N PRO A 121 1.08 -16.75 3.17
CA PRO A 121 1.58 -17.96 3.84
C PRO A 121 0.93 -19.27 3.39
N SER A 122 -0.19 -19.22 2.67
CA SER A 122 -0.85 -20.39 2.09
C SER A 122 -0.25 -20.81 0.74
N VAL A 123 0.57 -19.97 0.13
CA VAL A 123 1.26 -20.22 -1.14
C VAL A 123 2.73 -20.59 -0.86
N PRO A 124 3.29 -21.63 -1.51
CA PRO A 124 4.71 -21.96 -1.36
C PRO A 124 5.63 -20.76 -1.68
N ASP A 125 6.73 -20.63 -0.94
CA ASP A 125 7.68 -19.49 -1.07
C ASP A 125 8.34 -19.40 -2.47
N ASP A 126 8.34 -20.49 -3.23
CA ASP A 126 8.89 -20.58 -4.59
C ASP A 126 7.86 -20.33 -5.71
N GLU A 127 6.59 -20.14 -5.35
CA GLU A 127 5.49 -19.84 -6.28
C GLU A 127 5.12 -18.35 -6.29
N ILE A 128 4.31 -17.93 -7.26
CA ILE A 128 3.84 -16.55 -7.35
C ILE A 128 2.69 -16.37 -6.35
N THR A 129 2.80 -15.39 -5.46
CA THR A 129 1.74 -15.02 -4.51
C THR A 129 0.47 -14.52 -5.20
N TRP A 130 -0.62 -14.44 -4.45
CA TRP A 130 -1.88 -13.84 -4.90
C TRP A 130 -1.69 -12.39 -5.37
N GLN A 131 -2.33 -12.06 -6.49
CA GLN A 131 -2.39 -10.71 -7.04
C GLN A 131 -3.80 -10.16 -6.85
N TYR A 132 -3.94 -9.07 -6.11
CA TYR A 132 -5.20 -8.44 -5.75
C TYR A 132 -5.52 -7.28 -6.68
N ALA A 133 -6.77 -7.15 -7.10
CA ALA A 133 -7.19 -6.06 -7.97
C ALA A 133 -8.66 -5.71 -7.74
N VAL A 134 -9.06 -4.53 -8.19
CA VAL A 134 -10.46 -4.14 -8.34
C VAL A 134 -10.77 -4.07 -9.83
N VAL A 135 -11.82 -4.74 -10.26
CA VAL A 135 -12.20 -4.82 -11.68
C VAL A 135 -13.67 -4.45 -11.86
N PRO A 136 -14.07 -3.86 -13.01
CA PRO A 136 -15.47 -3.61 -13.31
C PRO A 136 -16.33 -4.87 -13.29
N GLN A 137 -17.64 -4.74 -13.06
CA GLN A 137 -18.57 -5.88 -13.04
C GLN A 137 -18.65 -6.65 -14.38
N ASP A 138 -18.36 -6.00 -15.50
CA ASP A 138 -18.35 -6.57 -16.85
C ASP A 138 -16.95 -7.04 -17.29
N PHE A 139 -16.01 -7.15 -16.34
CA PHE A 139 -14.66 -7.61 -16.60
C PHE A 139 -14.61 -9.06 -17.10
N ASP A 140 -13.96 -9.26 -18.26
CA ASP A 140 -13.73 -10.58 -18.84
C ASP A 140 -12.52 -11.26 -18.17
N PHE A 141 -12.79 -12.19 -17.25
CA PHE A 141 -11.74 -12.93 -16.55
C PHE A 141 -10.90 -13.80 -17.51
N PRO A 142 -9.56 -13.74 -17.44
CA PRO A 142 -8.70 -14.50 -18.34
C PRO A 142 -8.83 -16.01 -18.12
N GLU A 143 -9.01 -16.77 -19.20
CA GLU A 143 -9.13 -18.23 -19.14
C GLU A 143 -7.87 -18.90 -18.60
N GLY A 144 -8.06 -19.86 -17.70
CA GLY A 144 -6.99 -20.70 -17.16
C GLY A 144 -6.23 -20.12 -15.97
N ILE A 145 -6.50 -18.86 -15.60
CA ILE A 145 -5.93 -18.24 -14.40
C ILE A 145 -6.94 -18.39 -13.26
N LEU A 146 -6.48 -18.97 -12.14
CA LEU A 146 -7.31 -19.11 -10.95
C LEU A 146 -7.63 -17.73 -10.38
N HIS A 147 -8.90 -17.47 -10.08
CA HIS A 147 -9.33 -16.23 -9.46
C HIS A 147 -10.46 -16.47 -8.46
N GLU A 148 -10.61 -15.54 -7.52
CA GLU A 148 -11.66 -15.53 -6.52
C GLU A 148 -12.21 -14.12 -6.38
N VAL A 149 -13.54 -13.98 -6.40
CA VAL A 149 -14.23 -12.74 -6.04
C VAL A 149 -14.35 -12.68 -4.52
N LEU A 150 -13.73 -11.67 -3.92
CA LEU A 150 -13.67 -11.49 -2.47
C LEU A 150 -14.85 -10.66 -1.95
N ASP A 151 -15.28 -9.65 -2.71
CA ASP A 151 -16.43 -8.79 -2.40
C ASP A 151 -17.04 -8.18 -3.67
N GLU A 152 -18.34 -7.90 -3.60
CA GLU A 152 -19.04 -7.02 -4.52
C GLU A 152 -18.98 -5.57 -4.02
N CYS A 153 -18.48 -4.67 -4.85
CA CYS A 153 -18.21 -3.28 -4.48
C CYS A 153 -19.14 -2.31 -5.21
N PHE A 154 -19.48 -1.22 -4.53
CA PHE A 154 -20.08 -0.02 -5.12
C PHE A 154 -19.07 1.12 -5.00
N ILE A 155 -18.41 1.43 -6.10
CA ILE A 155 -17.46 2.53 -6.23
C ILE A 155 -18.10 3.56 -7.17
N PRO A 156 -18.52 4.73 -6.66
CA PRO A 156 -19.17 5.73 -7.50
C PRO A 156 -18.17 6.32 -8.49
N ASP A 157 -18.61 6.55 -9.73
CA ASP A 157 -17.80 7.22 -10.74
C ASP A 157 -17.28 8.58 -10.24
N ASP A 158 -16.05 8.93 -10.60
CA ASP A 158 -15.43 10.22 -10.27
C ASP A 158 -16.24 11.45 -10.78
N GLY A 159 -17.15 11.22 -11.72
CA GLY A 159 -18.06 12.23 -12.27
C GLY A 159 -19.33 12.49 -11.44
N VAL A 160 -19.56 11.73 -10.36
CA VAL A 160 -20.73 11.95 -9.51
C VAL A 160 -20.56 13.25 -8.75
N ALA A 161 -21.35 14.25 -9.11
CA ALA A 161 -21.42 15.51 -8.38
C ALA A 161 -21.79 15.25 -6.92
N THR A 162 -20.78 15.28 -6.05
CA THR A 162 -21.03 15.31 -4.60
C THR A 162 -21.77 16.61 -4.33
N ARG A 163 -22.87 16.55 -3.58
CA ARG A 163 -23.66 17.74 -3.20
C ARG A 163 -22.88 18.74 -2.31
N GLY A 164 -21.57 18.57 -2.18
CA GLY A 164 -20.74 19.17 -1.13
C GLY A 164 -20.25 20.59 -1.39
N LEU A 165 -20.18 21.07 -2.64
CA LEU A 165 -19.47 22.34 -2.92
C LEU A 165 -20.09 23.26 -3.97
N GLU A 166 -21.26 22.93 -4.55
CA GLU A 166 -22.01 23.92 -5.34
C GLU A 166 -22.77 24.87 -4.38
N GLY A 167 -22.08 25.92 -3.92
CA GLY A 167 -22.70 27.06 -3.24
C GLY A 167 -22.13 27.45 -1.87
N LEU A 168 -21.05 26.81 -1.40
CA LEU A 168 -20.37 27.25 -0.18
C LEU A 168 -19.29 28.28 -0.55
N ASP A 169 -19.55 29.55 -0.20
CA ASP A 169 -18.55 30.61 -0.24
C ASP A 169 -17.48 30.34 0.83
N MET A 170 -16.38 29.69 0.42
CA MET A 170 -15.25 29.39 1.30
C MET A 170 -14.60 30.68 1.82
N ASP A 171 -14.69 31.79 1.07
CA ASP A 171 -14.21 33.11 1.50
C ASP A 171 -15.06 33.68 2.65
N ALA A 172 -16.31 33.22 2.84
CA ALA A 172 -17.13 33.58 3.99
C ALA A 172 -16.75 32.80 5.26
N VAL A 173 -16.21 31.59 5.13
CA VAL A 173 -15.80 30.74 6.26
C VAL A 173 -14.49 31.24 6.86
N GLU A 174 -13.55 31.68 6.03
CA GLU A 174 -12.23 32.18 6.46
C GLU A 174 -12.24 33.59 7.07
N ARG A 175 -13.39 34.29 7.01
CA ARG A 175 -13.56 35.65 7.55
C ARG A 175 -14.02 35.72 9.01
N LYS A 176 -14.02 34.60 9.74
CA LYS A 176 -14.34 34.55 11.18
C LYS A 176 -13.10 34.36 12.04
#